data_AF-A0A958TN12-F1
#
_entry.id   AF-A0A958TN12-F1
#
_cell.length_a   1.000
_cell.length_b   1.000
_cell.length_c   1.000
_cell.angle_alpha   90.00
_cell.angle_beta   90.00
_cell.angle_gamma   90.00
#
_symmetry.space_group_name_H-M   'P 1'
#
loop_
_entity.id
_entity.type
_entity.pdbx_description
1 polymer ?
#
loop_
_entity_poly.entity_id
_entity_poly.type
_entity_poly.pdbx_seq_one_letter_code
_entity_poly.pdbx_strand_id
1 'polypeptide(L)'
;MFKKCLLLIFFVSLSSYSQVQTVFFVEDVDTIEVITVNFCVNDEAKISEVNIIPEKSTYRNEIEIKKLINYLKGIQYYPDSKLRNNCYDSTFDFVNKKYENAKLGVSDYSKCRNFRTGNYLYDDFRFSDTKIKRG
;
A
#
# COMPACT_ATOMS: atom_id res chain seq x y z
N MET A 1 -37.76 34.57 -26.69
CA MET A 1 -37.75 34.08 -25.30
C MET A 1 -36.49 33.24 -25.10
N PHE A 2 -35.46 33.82 -24.49
CA PHE A 2 -34.21 33.13 -24.18
C PHE A 2 -34.46 32.07 -23.11
N LYS A 3 -34.39 30.78 -23.49
CA LYS A 3 -34.32 29.68 -22.53
C LYS A 3 -32.98 29.78 -21.82
N LYS A 4 -33.00 30.26 -20.58
CA LYS A 4 -31.86 30.17 -19.64
C LYS A 4 -31.61 28.68 -19.41
N CYS A 5 -30.57 28.14 -20.06
CA CYS A 5 -30.00 26.84 -19.70
C CYS A 5 -29.33 27.00 -18.34
N LEU A 6 -30.03 26.58 -17.29
CA LEU A 6 -29.51 26.51 -15.93
C LEU A 6 -28.54 25.32 -15.86
N LEU A 7 -27.28 25.55 -16.24
CA LEU A 7 -26.20 24.57 -16.14
C LEU A 7 -25.76 24.54 -14.67
N LEU A 8 -26.52 23.82 -13.86
CA LEU A 8 -26.23 23.59 -12.45
C LEU A 8 -25.06 22.59 -12.40
N ILE A 9 -23.84 23.12 -12.33
CA ILE A 9 -22.62 22.35 -12.12
C ILE A 9 -22.75 21.70 -10.75
N PHE A 10 -23.15 20.43 -10.75
CA PHE A 10 -23.15 19.56 -9.58
C PHE A 10 -21.67 19.28 -9.23
N PHE A 11 -21.04 20.18 -8.48
CA PHE A 11 -19.79 19.93 -7.76
C PHE A 11 -20.13 18.98 -6.60
N VAL A 12 -20.43 17.72 -6.91
CA VAL A 12 -20.45 16.68 -5.87
C VAL A 12 -18.99 16.45 -5.54
N SER A 13 -18.55 17.00 -4.41
CA SER A 13 -17.40 16.47 -3.71
C SER A 13 -17.73 15.02 -3.36
N LEU A 14 -17.44 14.11 -4.29
CA LEU A 14 -17.34 12.69 -4.03
C LEU A 14 -16.19 12.54 -3.04
N SER A 15 -16.48 12.65 -1.75
CA SER A 15 -15.65 12.10 -0.70
C SER A 15 -15.70 10.59 -0.89
N SER A 16 -14.84 10.10 -1.77
CA SER A 16 -14.65 8.68 -2.02
C SER A 16 -14.04 8.08 -0.77
N TYR A 17 -14.87 7.43 0.03
CA TYR A 17 -14.39 6.51 1.06
C TYR A 17 -13.65 5.38 0.35
N SER A 18 -12.33 5.52 0.23
CA SER A 18 -11.48 4.63 -0.55
C SER A 18 -10.89 3.53 0.34
N GLN A 19 -10.72 2.35 -0.25
CA GLN A 19 -9.81 1.35 0.31
C GLN A 19 -8.38 1.87 0.19
N VAL A 20 -7.56 1.62 1.21
CA VAL A 20 -6.16 2.04 1.24
C VAL A 20 -5.34 1.09 0.35
N GLN A 21 -4.59 1.66 -0.59
CA GLN A 21 -3.63 0.92 -1.40
C GLN A 21 -2.42 0.54 -0.54
N THR A 22 -2.09 -0.75 -0.51
CA THR A 22 -0.95 -1.28 0.25
C THR A 22 0.26 -1.62 -0.61
N VAL A 23 0.12 -1.62 -1.94
CA VAL A 23 1.18 -1.99 -2.90
C VAL A 23 1.40 -0.85 -3.90
N PHE A 24 2.65 -0.41 -4.02
CA PHE A 24 3.10 0.62 -4.95
C PHE A 24 4.15 0.03 -5.90
N PHE A 25 3.98 0.24 -7.21
CA PHE A 25 4.95 -0.19 -8.20
C PHE A 25 5.93 0.94 -8.52
N VAL A 26 7.22 0.70 -8.30
CA VAL A 26 8.31 1.67 -8.46
C VAL A 26 9.45 1.10 -9.29
N GLU A 27 10.28 1.99 -9.86
CA GLU A 27 11.35 1.59 -10.78
C GLU A 27 12.67 1.25 -10.06
N ASP A 28 12.82 1.63 -8.79
CA ASP A 28 14.11 1.76 -8.09
C ASP A 28 14.35 0.72 -6.99
N VAL A 29 13.61 -0.39 -7.01
CA VAL A 29 13.84 -1.56 -6.14
C VAL A 29 14.17 -2.78 -6.97
N ASP A 30 15.00 -3.70 -6.48
CA ASP A 30 15.32 -4.93 -7.24
C ASP A 30 14.13 -5.89 -7.32
N THR A 31 13.47 -6.11 -6.18
CA THR A 31 12.32 -7.01 -6.05
C THR A 31 11.17 -6.36 -5.30
N ILE A 32 11.23 -6.36 -3.96
CA ILE A 32 10.24 -5.76 -3.06
C ILE A 32 11.01 -5.13 -1.90
N GLU A 33 10.69 -3.89 -1.58
CA GLU A 33 11.09 -3.23 -0.33
C GLU A 33 9.85 -2.74 0.40
N VAL A 34 9.97 -2.43 1.68
CA VAL A 34 8.80 -2.12 2.53
C VAL A 34 8.99 -0.81 3.28
N ILE A 35 7.87 -0.11 3.49
CA ILE A 35 7.77 1.02 4.42
C ILE A 35 6.71 0.69 5.44
N THR A 36 7.08 0.74 6.72
CA THR A 36 6.11 0.76 7.80
C THR A 36 5.95 2.19 8.30
N VAL A 37 4.71 2.64 8.44
CA VAL A 37 4.36 3.93 9.03
C VAL A 37 3.45 3.71 10.22
N ASN A 38 3.52 4.61 11.18
CA ASN A 38 2.48 4.85 12.17
C ASN A 38 1.66 6.05 11.69
N PHE A 39 0.36 5.88 11.46
CA PHE A 39 -0.53 6.98 11.09
C PHE A 39 -1.65 7.14 12.11
N CYS A 40 -2.07 8.39 12.33
CA CYS A 40 -3.16 8.72 13.26
C CYS A 40 -4.38 9.25 12.52
N VAL A 41 -5.56 8.80 12.95
CA VAL A 41 -6.85 9.25 12.43
C VAL A 41 -7.49 10.16 13.46
N ASN A 42 -7.85 11.38 13.05
CA ASN A 42 -8.48 12.36 13.91
C ASN A 42 -9.98 12.08 14.14
N ASP A 43 -10.64 12.99 14.85
CA ASP A 43 -12.07 12.97 15.14
C ASP A 43 -12.94 13.16 13.90
N GLU A 44 -12.42 13.76 12.83
CA GLU A 44 -13.09 13.87 11.52
C GLU A 44 -12.93 12.61 10.63
N ALA A 45 -12.38 11.53 11.19
CA ALA A 45 -12.05 10.29 10.47
C ALA A 45 -11.02 10.47 9.36
N LYS A 46 -10.17 11.49 9.44
CA LYS A 46 -9.12 11.80 8.47
C LYS A 46 -7.74 11.43 9.03
N ILE A 47 -6.87 10.90 8.16
CA ILE A 47 -5.46 10.72 8.54
C ILE A 47 -4.81 12.11 8.72
N SER A 48 -4.41 12.43 9.94
CA SER A 48 -3.80 13.73 10.30
C SER A 48 -2.28 13.67 10.35
N GLU A 49 -1.74 12.54 10.80
CA GLU A 49 -0.30 12.35 11.03
C GLU A 49 0.17 11.03 10.39
N VAL A 50 1.40 11.04 9.89
CA VAL A 50 2.06 9.88 9.27
C VAL A 50 3.54 9.97 9.62
N ASN A 51 4.04 8.99 10.37
CA ASN A 51 5.42 8.88 10.80
C ASN A 51 6.00 7.57 10.29
N ILE A 52 7.17 7.59 9.66
CA ILE A 52 7.86 6.37 9.23
C ILE A 52 8.45 5.67 10.45
N ILE A 53 8.44 4.34 10.46
CA ILE A 53 9.10 3.48 11.45
C ILE A 53 10.37 2.90 10.79
N PRO A 54 11.54 3.53 10.94
CA PRO A 54 12.74 3.21 10.16
C PRO A 54 13.23 1.78 10.38
N GLU A 55 13.10 1.25 11.58
CA GLU A 55 13.51 -0.11 11.98
C GLU A 55 12.63 -1.21 11.39
N LYS A 56 11.43 -0.85 10.89
CA LYS A 56 10.50 -1.76 10.18
C LYS A 56 10.39 -1.40 8.69
N SER A 57 11.36 -0.67 8.15
CA SER A 57 11.35 -0.19 6.76
C SER A 57 12.69 -0.46 6.08
N THR A 58 12.64 -0.98 4.86
CA THR A 58 13.82 -1.21 4.02
C THR A 58 13.94 -0.20 2.88
N TYR A 59 12.82 0.35 2.40
CA TYR A 59 12.81 1.32 1.31
C TYR A 59 13.29 2.71 1.74
N ARG A 60 14.11 3.36 0.90
CA ARG A 60 14.82 4.60 1.25
C ARG A 60 14.63 5.77 0.27
N ASN A 61 13.88 5.61 -0.82
CA ASN A 61 13.67 6.72 -1.75
C ASN A 61 12.71 7.77 -1.17
N GLU A 62 13.26 8.93 -0.81
CA GLU A 62 12.52 10.03 -0.17
C GLU A 62 11.39 10.61 -1.04
N ILE A 63 11.54 10.60 -2.37
CA ILE A 63 10.54 11.14 -3.30
C ILE A 63 9.29 10.26 -3.27
N GLU A 64 9.47 8.96 -3.39
CA GLU A 64 8.38 7.99 -3.37
C GLU A 64 7.76 7.86 -1.96
N ILE A 65 8.58 7.94 -0.90
CA ILE A 65 8.12 8.08 0.49
C ILE A 65 7.18 9.28 0.66
N LYS A 66 7.56 10.44 0.12
CA LYS A 66 6.75 11.65 0.22
C LYS A 66 5.41 11.52 -0.51
N LYS A 67 5.39 10.80 -1.65
CA LYS A 67 4.14 10.47 -2.36
C LYS A 67 3.25 9.58 -1.51
N LEU A 68 3.78 8.55 -0.85
CA LEU A 68 3.02 7.71 0.09
C LEU A 68 2.42 8.55 1.22
N ILE A 69 3.20 9.42 1.87
CA ILE A 69 2.71 10.28 2.96
C ILE A 69 1.57 11.19 2.47
N ASN A 70 1.73 11.82 1.30
CA ASN A 70 0.71 12.68 0.73
C ASN A 70 -0.56 11.90 0.37
N TYR A 71 -0.41 10.70 -0.20
CA TYR A 71 -1.51 9.79 -0.48
C TYR A 71 -2.29 9.49 0.80
N LEU A 72 -1.62 9.07 1.87
CA LEU A 72 -2.25 8.73 3.16
C LEU A 72 -2.97 9.94 3.77
N LYS A 73 -2.37 11.13 3.77
CA LYS A 73 -3.02 12.36 4.26
C LYS A 73 -4.25 12.80 3.45
N GLY A 74 -4.40 12.28 2.23
CA GLY A 74 -5.59 12.45 1.41
C GLY A 74 -6.77 11.54 1.81
N ILE A 75 -6.55 10.55 2.68
CA ILE A 75 -7.56 9.55 3.04
C ILE A 75 -8.45 10.06 4.16
N GLN A 76 -9.76 9.94 3.93
CA GLN A 76 -10.80 10.12 4.92
C GLN A 76 -11.68 8.86 4.97
N TYR A 77 -11.78 8.27 6.16
CA TYR A 77 -12.65 7.14 6.44
C TYR A 77 -14.08 7.60 6.70
N TYR A 78 -15.01 6.63 6.77
CA TYR A 78 -16.38 6.91 7.17
C TYR A 78 -16.44 7.56 8.57
N PRO A 79 -17.37 8.50 8.82
CA PRO A 79 -17.50 9.18 10.12
C PRO A 79 -17.77 8.24 11.31
N ASP A 80 -18.30 7.04 11.08
CA ASP A 80 -18.54 6.00 12.08
C ASP A 80 -17.41 4.96 12.14
N SER A 81 -16.31 5.18 11.43
CA SER A 81 -15.15 4.29 11.42
C SER A 81 -14.58 4.10 12.84
N LYS A 82 -14.34 2.84 13.19
CA LYS A 82 -13.65 2.45 14.43
C LYS A 82 -12.19 2.91 14.47
N LEU A 83 -11.67 3.42 13.34
CA LEU A 83 -10.31 3.94 13.26
C LEU A 83 -10.16 5.34 13.88
N ARG A 84 -11.25 6.10 14.04
CA ARG A 84 -11.24 7.47 14.57
C ARG A 84 -10.55 7.56 15.93
N ASN A 85 -9.87 8.69 16.17
CA ASN A 85 -9.21 9.03 17.42
C ASN A 85 -8.19 7.98 17.86
N ASN A 86 -7.47 7.38 16.91
CA ASN A 86 -6.50 6.34 17.20
C ASN A 86 -5.39 6.30 16.15
N CYS A 87 -4.28 5.63 16.48
CA CYS A 87 -3.12 5.47 15.61
C CYS A 87 -2.85 4.00 15.31
N TYR A 88 -2.34 3.73 14.11
CA TYR A 88 -2.14 2.39 13.60
C TYR A 88 -0.81 2.28 12.86
N ASP A 89 -0.13 1.17 13.08
CA ASP A 89 0.98 0.75 12.24
C ASP A 89 0.44 0.12 10.96
N SER A 90 1.00 0.50 9.81
CA SER A 90 0.70 -0.13 8.52
C SER A 90 1.96 -0.24 7.67
N THR A 91 2.10 -1.37 7.00
CA THR A 91 3.23 -1.65 6.10
C THR A 91 2.75 -1.60 4.65
N PHE A 92 3.55 -0.96 3.80
CA PHE A 92 3.30 -0.77 2.38
C PHE A 92 4.45 -1.39 1.59
N ASP A 93 4.11 -2.16 0.56
CA ASP A 93 5.08 -2.85 -0.28
C ASP A 93 5.40 -1.99 -1.51
N PHE A 94 6.68 -1.74 -1.73
CA PHE A 94 7.24 -1.08 -2.92
C PHE A 94 7.83 -2.17 -3.81
N VAL A 95 7.12 -2.49 -4.88
CA VAL A 95 7.44 -3.62 -5.76
C VAL A 95 8.06 -3.11 -7.05
N ASN A 96 9.08 -3.80 -7.57
CA ASN A 96 9.66 -3.44 -8.86
C ASN A 96 8.57 -3.50 -9.93
N LYS A 97 8.37 -2.40 -10.64
CA LYS A 97 7.31 -2.24 -11.63
C LYS A 97 7.38 -3.25 -12.78
N LYS A 98 8.56 -3.82 -13.08
CA LYS A 98 8.69 -4.92 -14.05
C LYS A 98 7.80 -6.13 -13.69
N TYR A 99 7.41 -6.25 -12.42
CA TYR A 99 6.53 -7.32 -11.94
C TYR A 99 5.04 -6.99 -11.97
N GLU A 100 4.63 -5.73 -12.22
CA GLU A 100 3.24 -5.29 -12.19
C GLU A 100 2.31 -6.15 -13.06
N ASN A 101 2.81 -6.52 -14.24
CA ASN A 101 2.09 -7.36 -15.20
C ASN A 101 2.85 -8.65 -15.51
N ALA A 102 3.84 -9.01 -14.70
CA ALA A 102 4.65 -10.19 -14.94
C ALA A 102 3.80 -11.46 -14.83
N LYS A 103 4.00 -12.34 -15.80
CA LYS A 103 3.41 -13.68 -15.82
C LYS A 103 4.52 -14.68 -16.04
N LEU A 104 4.42 -15.83 -15.37
CA LEU A 104 5.33 -16.94 -15.64
C LEU A 104 5.10 -17.45 -17.06
N GLY A 105 6.17 -17.52 -17.85
CA GLY A 105 6.13 -18.21 -19.12
C GLY A 105 5.99 -19.72 -18.90
N VAL A 106 5.37 -20.43 -19.85
CA VAL A 106 5.19 -21.89 -19.79
C VAL A 106 6.52 -22.62 -19.63
N SER A 107 7.60 -22.10 -20.24
CA SER A 107 8.96 -22.63 -20.10
C SER A 107 9.48 -22.59 -18.66
N ASP A 108 9.04 -21.63 -17.86
CA ASP A 108 9.49 -21.43 -16.48
C ASP A 108 8.74 -22.30 -15.46
N TYR A 109 7.62 -22.93 -15.85
CA TYR A 109 6.86 -23.81 -14.96
C TYR A 109 7.68 -24.99 -14.46
N SER A 110 8.66 -25.43 -15.27
CA SER A 110 9.60 -26.47 -14.89
C SER A 110 10.45 -26.07 -13.67
N LYS A 111 10.85 -24.79 -13.58
CA LYS A 111 11.64 -24.24 -12.47
C LYS A 111 10.84 -24.22 -11.16
N CYS A 112 9.51 -24.05 -11.23
CA CYS A 112 8.63 -24.10 -10.06
C CYS A 112 8.66 -25.47 -9.35
N ARG A 113 9.05 -26.55 -10.05
CA ARG A 113 9.17 -27.88 -9.43
C ARG A 113 10.20 -27.92 -8.31
N ASN A 114 11.25 -27.11 -8.41
CA ASN A 114 12.29 -27.03 -7.38
C ASN A 114 11.76 -26.51 -6.04
N PHE A 115 10.63 -25.78 -6.05
CA PHE A 115 10.02 -25.20 -4.85
C PHE A 115 8.92 -26.06 -4.23
N ARG A 116 8.70 -27.28 -4.74
CA ARG A 116 7.66 -28.20 -4.26
C ARG A 116 8.01 -28.90 -2.97
N THR A 117 9.30 -29.14 -2.73
CA THR A 117 9.80 -29.77 -1.51
C THR A 117 10.89 -28.91 -0.91
N GLY A 118 11.07 -28.98 0.40
CA GLY A 118 12.14 -28.27 1.11
C GLY A 118 11.64 -27.38 2.24
N ASN A 119 12.59 -26.68 2.85
CA ASN A 119 12.36 -25.76 3.95
C ASN A 119 12.71 -24.35 3.50
N TYR A 120 11.78 -23.42 3.69
CA TYR A 120 11.90 -22.04 3.25
C TYR A 120 11.68 -21.10 4.43
N LEU A 121 12.34 -19.95 4.37
CA LEU A 121 12.16 -18.83 5.29
C LEU A 121 11.63 -17.64 4.50
N TYR A 122 10.87 -16.78 5.17
CA TYR A 122 10.55 -15.47 4.61
C TYR A 122 11.73 -14.54 4.83
N ASP A 123 12.08 -13.79 3.79
CA ASP A 123 13.05 -12.69 3.88
C ASP A 123 12.42 -11.46 4.56
N ASP A 124 11.09 -11.38 4.54
CA ASP A 124 10.32 -10.31 5.16
C ASP A 124 10.36 -10.40 6.70
N PHE A 125 10.76 -9.30 7.34
CA PHE A 125 10.87 -9.20 8.79
C PHE A 125 9.57 -9.56 9.53
N ARG A 126 8.40 -9.28 8.92
CA ARG A 126 7.07 -9.58 9.47
C ARG A 126 6.85 -11.06 9.72
N PHE A 127 7.60 -11.91 9.03
CA PHE A 127 7.48 -13.37 9.08
C PHE A 127 8.83 -14.04 9.41
N SER A 128 9.74 -13.31 10.06
CA SER A 128 11.10 -13.79 10.38
C SER A 128 11.14 -15.11 11.17
N ASP A 129 10.15 -15.34 12.04
CA ASP A 129 10.03 -16.60 12.80
C ASP A 129 9.27 -17.71 12.05
N THR A 130 8.72 -17.42 10.87
CA THR A 130 7.89 -18.35 10.10
C THR A 130 8.75 -19.24 9.21
N LYS A 131 8.57 -20.56 9.36
CA LYS A 131 9.23 -21.58 8.53
C LYS A 131 8.20 -22.31 7.68
N ILE A 132 8.42 -22.38 6.37
CA ILE A 132 7.58 -23.16 5.46
C ILE A 132 8.26 -24.51 5.21
N LYS A 133 7.59 -25.60 5.59
CA LYS A 133 8.00 -26.96 5.21
C LYS A 133 7.07 -27.48 4.12
N ARG A 134 7.62 -27.89 2.99
CA ARG A 134 6.86 -28.55 1.91
C ARG A 134 7.41 -29.97 1.71
N GLY A 135 6.51 -30.95 1.70
CA GLY A 135 6.79 -32.38 1.56
C GLY A 135 5.98 -32.99 0.44
#